data_AF-R1ECL9-F1
#
_entry.id   AF-R1ECL9-F1
#
_cell.length_a   1.000
_cell.length_b   1.000
_cell.length_c   1.000
_cell.angle_alpha   90.00
_cell.angle_beta   90.00
_cell.angle_gamma   90.00
#
_symmetry.space_group_name_H-M   'P 1'
#
loop_
_entity.id
_entity.type
_entity.pdbx_description
1 polymer ?
#
loop_
_entity_poly.entity_id
_entity_poly.type
_entity_poly.pdbx_seq_one_letter_code
_entity_poly.pdbx_strand_id
1 'polypeptide(L)'
;MPLLLRRATGDDSSSSSALPTTLAPTRTSSASSAATSLVADTGSSSTAIPQPFDTSLGSNFTDAGCPSFFNSFLDNSTFIDCVPLSLLLQTSSSFFDATRSIVRTTQVLDASCSANFAQCSAIMDHFATELVKDSNCGADYKASNPTVLQAYKGLVAYAPVYQAGCQRDSSGSYCAFLLNH
;
A
#
# COMPACT_ATOMS: atom_id res chain seq x y z
N MET A 1 47.37 -13.99 19.17
CA MET A 1 47.99 -13.03 20.10
C MET A 1 48.74 -12.00 19.27
N PRO A 2 48.64 -10.68 19.50
CA PRO A 2 48.43 -9.94 20.78
C PRO A 2 46.98 -9.41 20.93
N LEU A 3 46.33 -9.40 22.12
CA LEU A 3 46.40 -8.52 23.33
C LEU A 3 45.88 -7.08 23.06
N LEU A 4 44.58 -6.77 23.29
CA LEU A 4 43.90 -6.24 24.52
C LEU A 4 44.36 -4.79 24.89
N LEU A 5 43.55 -3.71 24.94
CA LEU A 5 42.41 -3.31 25.83
C LEU A 5 41.85 -1.94 25.30
N ARG A 6 40.54 -1.71 25.10
CA ARG A 6 39.48 -1.15 26.02
C ARG A 6 39.63 0.33 26.46
N ARG A 7 38.69 1.23 26.07
CA ARG A 7 37.66 1.90 26.92
C ARG A 7 37.13 3.23 26.31
N ALA A 8 35.85 3.48 26.62
CA ALA A 8 34.89 4.47 26.12
C ALA A 8 34.91 5.85 26.80
N THR A 9 33.91 6.68 26.43
CA THR A 9 33.40 7.97 26.98
C THR A 9 34.20 9.19 26.55
N GLY A 10 33.65 10.33 26.15
CA GLY A 10 32.32 10.93 26.27
C GLY A 10 32.54 12.46 26.37
N ASP A 11 31.53 13.24 25.97
CA ASP A 11 31.34 14.68 26.24
C ASP A 11 32.18 15.76 25.52
N ASP A 12 31.46 16.48 24.64
CA ASP A 12 31.06 17.90 24.77
C ASP A 12 32.05 19.07 24.58
N SER A 13 31.44 20.22 24.23
CA SER A 13 31.94 21.60 24.09
C SER A 13 32.21 22.06 22.65
N SER A 14 31.24 22.70 21.97
CA SER A 14 30.73 24.07 22.15
C SER A 14 31.75 25.17 21.78
N SER A 15 31.40 25.98 20.78
CA SER A 15 31.90 27.35 20.62
C SER A 15 30.70 28.27 20.44
N SER A 16 30.53 29.15 21.42
CA SER A 16 29.49 30.17 21.52
C SER A 16 29.86 31.42 20.74
N SER A 17 28.85 32.17 20.28
CA SER A 17 28.93 33.63 20.22
C SER A 17 27.56 34.23 20.54
N ALA A 18 27.59 35.20 21.45
CA ALA A 18 26.46 35.70 22.21
C ALA A 18 25.69 36.85 21.54
N LEU A 19 24.52 37.11 22.11
CA LEU A 19 23.45 38.08 21.81
C LEU A 19 23.88 39.56 21.66
N PRO A 20 22.94 40.41 21.20
CA PRO A 20 22.35 41.35 22.16
C PRO A 20 20.81 41.37 22.20
N THR A 21 20.34 41.92 23.32
CA THR A 21 19.04 41.86 23.98
C THR A 21 18.01 42.88 23.46
N THR A 22 16.73 42.55 23.70
CA THR A 22 15.59 43.43 24.08
C THR A 22 14.63 43.89 22.98
N LEU A 23 13.45 43.25 22.92
CA LEU A 23 12.15 43.95 22.82
C LEU A 23 11.07 43.15 23.59
N ALA A 24 10.28 43.87 24.36
CA ALA A 24 9.29 43.42 25.34
C ALA A 24 8.08 42.67 24.70
N PRO A 25 7.32 41.87 25.49
CA PRO A 25 6.17 41.14 24.97
C PRO A 25 4.92 42.02 24.94
N THR A 26 4.44 42.36 23.76
CA THR A 26 3.09 42.91 23.60
C THR A 26 2.10 41.76 23.65
N ARG A 27 1.29 41.71 24.71
CA ARG A 27 0.13 40.82 24.78
C ARG A 27 -0.94 41.35 23.82
N THR A 28 -1.25 40.59 22.78
CA THR A 28 -2.48 40.76 22.02
C THR A 28 -3.21 39.42 22.00
N SER A 29 -4.44 39.49 22.49
CA SER A 29 -5.36 38.42 22.77
C SER A 29 -5.82 37.65 21.53
N SER A 30 -6.15 36.38 21.76
CA SER A 30 -7.18 35.61 21.06
C SER A 30 -6.96 35.35 19.56
N ALA A 31 -6.13 34.36 19.25
CA ALA A 31 -6.28 33.60 18.00
C ALA A 31 -7.08 32.33 18.31
N SER A 32 -8.39 32.43 18.04
CA SER A 32 -9.31 31.31 18.02
C SER A 32 -8.74 30.16 17.19
N SER A 33 -8.84 28.95 17.72
CA SER A 33 -8.58 27.70 16.99
C SER A 33 -9.45 27.67 15.73
N ALA A 34 -8.90 28.11 14.61
CA ALA A 34 -9.50 27.86 13.31
C ALA A 34 -9.27 26.38 13.02
N ALA A 35 -10.21 25.54 13.44
CA ALA A 35 -10.32 24.19 12.93
C ALA A 35 -10.32 24.29 11.41
N THR A 36 -9.28 23.74 10.77
CA THR A 36 -9.25 23.53 9.33
C THR A 36 -10.41 22.59 9.03
N SER A 37 -11.54 23.16 8.64
CA SER A 37 -12.73 22.40 8.24
C SER A 37 -12.35 21.65 6.97
N LEU A 38 -12.13 20.34 7.12
CA LEU A 38 -11.83 19.47 6.01
C LEU A 38 -13.06 19.45 5.13
N VAL A 39 -12.93 19.93 3.89
CA VAL A 39 -14.00 19.87 2.91
C VAL A 39 -14.14 18.40 2.52
N ALA A 40 -15.22 17.76 2.95
CA ALA A 40 -15.63 16.49 2.37
C ALA A 40 -15.94 16.74 0.90
N ASP A 41 -15.11 16.22 0.01
CA ASP A 41 -15.40 16.17 -1.41
C ASP A 41 -16.64 15.33 -1.64
N THR A 42 -17.80 15.97 -1.81
CA THR A 42 -19.06 15.35 -2.25
C THR A 42 -19.03 15.13 -3.77
N GLY A 43 -17.90 14.67 -4.30
CA GLY A 43 -17.73 14.29 -5.68
C GLY A 43 -18.42 12.95 -5.94
N SER A 44 -19.62 13.00 -6.51
CA SER A 44 -20.31 11.87 -7.09
C SER A 44 -19.49 11.26 -8.24
N SER A 45 -18.63 10.33 -7.89
CA SER A 45 -18.03 9.34 -8.78
C SER A 45 -17.90 8.09 -7.93
N SER A 46 -18.76 7.10 -8.21
CA SER A 46 -18.79 5.75 -7.63
C SER A 46 -17.69 5.49 -6.58
N THR A 47 -18.07 5.42 -5.30
CA THR A 47 -17.23 5.03 -4.15
C THR A 47 -16.88 3.53 -4.22
N ALA A 48 -16.53 3.03 -5.40
CA ALA A 48 -16.16 1.64 -5.60
C ALA A 48 -14.78 1.38 -5.01
N ILE A 49 -14.65 0.27 -4.30
CA ILE A 49 -13.35 -0.25 -3.87
C ILE A 49 -12.52 -0.54 -5.13
N PRO A 50 -11.27 -0.05 -5.21
CA PRO A 50 -10.42 -0.26 -6.37
C PRO A 50 -10.17 -1.75 -6.60
N GLN A 51 -9.98 -2.12 -7.86
CA GLN A 51 -9.71 -3.49 -8.27
C GLN A 51 -8.31 -3.58 -8.89
N PRO A 52 -7.60 -4.71 -8.70
CA PRO A 52 -6.39 -4.99 -9.43
C PRO A 52 -6.62 -4.91 -10.93
N PHE A 53 -5.63 -4.42 -11.68
CA PHE A 53 -5.70 -4.35 -13.14
C PHE A 53 -6.96 -3.60 -13.64
N ASP A 54 -7.29 -2.49 -12.97
CA ASP A 54 -8.40 -1.60 -13.34
C ASP A 54 -8.14 -0.80 -14.63
N THR A 55 -6.90 -0.82 -15.10
CA THR A 55 -6.52 -0.38 -16.44
C THR A 55 -6.53 -1.57 -17.40
N SER A 56 -6.58 -1.31 -18.70
CA SER A 56 -6.45 -2.38 -19.70
C SER A 56 -5.21 -3.27 -19.44
N LEU A 57 -5.40 -4.59 -19.45
CA LEU A 57 -4.35 -5.62 -19.28
C LEU A 57 -3.24 -5.56 -20.36
N GLY A 58 -3.47 -4.77 -21.42
CA GLY A 58 -2.64 -4.74 -22.62
C GLY A 58 -3.00 -5.87 -23.59
N SER A 59 -2.35 -5.88 -24.76
CA SER A 59 -2.55 -6.87 -25.82
C SER A 59 -1.32 -7.75 -26.08
N ASN A 60 -0.30 -7.65 -25.23
CA ASN A 60 0.99 -8.31 -25.44
C ASN A 60 1.04 -9.70 -24.79
N PHE A 61 0.07 -10.56 -25.10
CA PHE A 61 0.09 -11.96 -24.63
C PHE A 61 0.45 -12.90 -25.77
N THR A 62 1.15 -13.98 -25.46
CA THR A 62 1.63 -14.98 -26.41
C THR A 62 0.48 -15.86 -26.93
N ASP A 63 -0.50 -16.13 -26.07
CA ASP A 63 -1.69 -16.93 -26.37
C ASP A 63 -2.94 -16.33 -25.70
N ALA A 64 -4.13 -16.71 -26.17
CA ALA A 64 -5.42 -16.32 -25.59
C ALA A 64 -5.70 -16.95 -24.21
N GLY A 65 -4.99 -18.02 -23.84
CA GLY A 65 -5.09 -18.66 -22.52
C GLY A 65 -4.79 -17.70 -21.37
N CYS A 66 -3.76 -16.86 -21.51
CA CYS A 66 -3.36 -15.95 -20.44
C CYS A 66 -4.39 -14.83 -20.14
N PRO A 67 -4.86 -14.03 -21.12
CA PRO A 67 -5.89 -13.03 -20.84
C PRO A 67 -7.21 -13.67 -20.36
N SER A 68 -7.53 -14.89 -20.81
CA SER A 68 -8.69 -15.64 -20.30
C SER A 68 -8.54 -16.00 -18.82
N PHE A 69 -7.34 -16.41 -18.40
CA PHE A 69 -7.04 -16.70 -17.01
C PHE A 69 -7.08 -15.43 -16.13
N PHE A 70 -6.58 -14.30 -16.65
CA PHE A 70 -6.71 -13.01 -15.96
C PHE A 70 -8.17 -12.65 -15.67
N ASN A 71 -9.03 -12.74 -16.69
CA ASN A 71 -10.46 -12.51 -16.51
C ASN A 71 -11.07 -13.48 -15.49
N SER A 72 -10.63 -14.75 -15.49
CA SER A 72 -11.16 -15.75 -14.56
C SER A 72 -10.98 -15.39 -13.09
N PHE A 73 -9.84 -14.81 -12.69
CA PHE A 73 -9.65 -14.41 -11.30
C PHE A 73 -10.16 -12.99 -11.02
N LEU A 74 -10.13 -12.09 -12.02
CA LEU A 74 -10.70 -10.75 -11.89
C LEU A 74 -12.23 -10.75 -11.77
N ASP A 75 -12.90 -11.75 -12.36
CA ASP A 75 -14.35 -11.95 -12.23
C ASP A 75 -14.74 -12.84 -11.03
N ASN A 76 -13.75 -13.39 -10.31
CA ASN A 76 -14.02 -14.27 -9.18
C ASN A 76 -14.43 -13.45 -7.95
N SER A 77 -15.67 -13.63 -7.47
CA SER A 77 -16.18 -12.85 -6.33
C SER A 77 -15.34 -13.03 -5.05
N THR A 78 -14.85 -14.23 -4.77
CA THR A 78 -13.99 -14.47 -3.60
C THR A 78 -12.68 -13.70 -3.71
N PHE A 79 -12.10 -13.60 -4.90
CA PHE A 79 -10.91 -12.79 -5.15
C PHE A 79 -11.19 -11.29 -4.97
N ILE A 80 -12.29 -10.80 -5.54
CA ILE A 80 -12.73 -9.40 -5.45
C ILE A 80 -12.93 -9.00 -3.98
N ASP A 81 -13.59 -9.85 -3.19
CA ASP A 81 -13.88 -9.64 -1.77
C ASP A 81 -12.61 -9.58 -0.90
N CYS A 82 -11.49 -10.15 -1.37
CA CYS A 82 -10.22 -10.13 -0.65
C CYS A 82 -9.49 -8.78 -0.73
N VAL A 83 -9.87 -7.91 -1.67
CA VAL A 83 -9.29 -6.58 -1.90
C VAL A 83 -7.75 -6.62 -1.75
N PRO A 84 -7.04 -7.39 -2.59
CA PRO A 84 -5.63 -7.74 -2.36
C PRO A 84 -4.73 -6.51 -2.48
N LEU A 85 -4.35 -5.94 -1.34
CA LEU A 85 -3.50 -4.75 -1.28
C LEU A 85 -2.19 -4.94 -2.04
N SER A 86 -1.62 -6.15 -1.99
CA SER A 86 -0.41 -6.51 -2.75
C SER A 86 -0.54 -6.29 -4.25
N LEU A 87 -1.70 -6.59 -4.83
CA LEU A 87 -1.97 -6.38 -6.24
C LEU A 87 -2.37 -4.93 -6.51
N LEU A 88 -3.22 -4.33 -5.66
CA LEU A 88 -3.61 -2.93 -5.80
C LEU A 88 -2.41 -1.98 -5.83
N LEU A 89 -1.44 -2.19 -4.94
CA LEU A 89 -0.19 -1.43 -4.86
C LEU A 89 0.67 -1.52 -6.12
N GLN A 90 0.45 -2.53 -6.97
CA GLN A 90 1.26 -2.73 -8.17
C GLN A 90 0.47 -2.38 -9.44
N THR A 91 -0.82 -2.69 -9.49
CA THR A 91 -1.59 -2.82 -10.75
C THR A 91 -2.80 -1.90 -10.85
N SER A 92 -3.14 -1.15 -9.80
CA SER A 92 -4.40 -0.39 -9.75
C SER A 92 -4.15 1.12 -9.78
N SER A 93 -4.58 1.76 -10.85
CA SER A 93 -4.57 3.22 -10.98
C SER A 93 -5.58 3.89 -10.03
N SER A 94 -6.76 3.28 -9.87
CA SER A 94 -7.80 3.79 -8.96
C SER A 94 -7.41 3.66 -7.49
N PHE A 95 -6.58 2.68 -7.12
CA PHE A 95 -5.99 2.63 -5.78
C PHE A 95 -5.03 3.80 -5.55
N PHE A 96 -4.15 4.11 -6.51
CA PHE A 96 -3.27 5.28 -6.40
C PHE A 96 -4.05 6.60 -6.35
N ASP A 97 -5.15 6.72 -7.10
CA ASP A 97 -6.04 7.87 -6.97
C ASP A 97 -6.70 7.93 -5.57
N ALA A 98 -7.09 6.78 -5.01
CA ALA A 98 -7.61 6.70 -3.65
C ALA A 98 -6.57 7.11 -2.60
N THR A 99 -5.27 6.83 -2.81
CA THR A 99 -4.19 7.25 -1.90
C THR A 99 -4.08 8.76 -1.71
N ARG A 100 -4.61 9.56 -2.64
CA ARG A 100 -4.65 11.02 -2.52
C ARG A 100 -5.65 11.54 -1.49
N SER A 101 -6.47 10.65 -0.91
CA SER A 101 -7.42 10.97 0.14
C SER A 101 -7.27 9.99 1.30
N ILE A 102 -6.99 10.52 2.49
CA ILE A 102 -6.87 9.70 3.72
C ILE A 102 -8.13 8.86 3.92
N VAL A 103 -9.32 9.48 3.77
CA VAL A 103 -10.60 8.79 3.95
C VAL A 103 -10.75 7.63 2.95
N ARG A 104 -10.48 7.85 1.66
CA ARG A 104 -10.58 6.79 0.64
C ARG A 104 -9.56 5.69 0.89
N THR A 105 -8.33 6.06 1.24
CA THR A 105 -7.27 5.10 1.60
C THR A 105 -7.71 4.22 2.77
N THR A 106 -8.20 4.82 3.86
CA THR A 106 -8.69 4.08 5.02
C THR A 106 -9.85 3.14 4.69
N GLN A 107 -10.77 3.54 3.79
CA GLN A 107 -11.85 2.67 3.34
C GLN A 107 -11.34 1.43 2.59
N VAL A 108 -10.32 1.58 1.74
CA VAL A 108 -9.71 0.43 1.04
C VAL A 108 -8.99 -0.49 2.03
N LEU A 109 -8.26 0.08 2.99
CA LEU A 109 -7.60 -0.73 4.01
C LEU A 109 -8.61 -1.45 4.91
N ASP A 110 -9.71 -0.81 5.32
CA ASP A 110 -10.78 -1.45 6.07
C ASP A 110 -11.43 -2.60 5.30
N ALA A 111 -11.67 -2.42 4.00
CA ALA A 111 -12.18 -3.49 3.14
C ALA A 111 -11.18 -4.66 3.04
N SER A 112 -9.90 -4.37 2.78
CA SER A 112 -8.85 -5.38 2.70
C SER A 112 -8.66 -6.13 4.03
N CYS A 113 -8.56 -5.42 5.14
CA CYS A 113 -8.25 -5.97 6.45
C CYS A 113 -9.44 -6.63 7.16
N SER A 114 -10.66 -6.43 6.68
CA SER A 114 -11.84 -7.17 7.13
C SER A 114 -12.03 -8.51 6.39
N ALA A 115 -11.30 -8.73 5.29
CA ALA A 115 -11.36 -9.98 4.54
C ALA A 115 -10.81 -11.16 5.36
N ASN A 116 -11.34 -12.37 5.10
CA ASN A 116 -10.87 -13.59 5.75
C ASN A 116 -9.47 -13.97 5.24
N PHE A 117 -8.46 -13.69 6.06
CA PHE A 117 -7.06 -13.92 5.71
C PHE A 117 -6.77 -15.34 5.22
N ALA A 118 -7.31 -16.38 5.88
CA ALA A 118 -7.02 -17.76 5.51
C ALA A 118 -7.61 -18.12 4.14
N GLN A 119 -8.86 -17.71 3.89
CA GLN A 119 -9.52 -17.91 2.59
C GLN A 119 -8.81 -17.14 1.48
N CYS A 120 -8.45 -15.89 1.75
CA CYS A 120 -7.81 -15.02 0.78
C CYS A 120 -6.36 -15.42 0.50
N SER A 121 -5.60 -15.85 1.50
CA SER A 121 -4.27 -16.40 1.26
C SER A 121 -4.34 -17.64 0.37
N ALA A 122 -5.26 -18.56 0.69
CA ALA A 122 -5.41 -19.79 -0.09
C ALA A 122 -5.81 -19.53 -1.55
N ILE A 123 -6.72 -18.57 -1.81
CA ILE A 123 -7.13 -18.26 -3.18
C ILE A 123 -6.02 -17.55 -3.97
N MET A 124 -5.24 -16.67 -3.33
CA MET A 124 -4.11 -15.99 -3.96
C MET A 124 -3.00 -17.00 -4.32
N ASP A 125 -2.70 -17.94 -3.41
CA ASP A 125 -1.75 -19.03 -3.66
C ASP A 125 -2.22 -19.96 -4.79
N HIS A 126 -3.53 -20.24 -4.84
CA HIS A 126 -4.14 -21.01 -5.92
C HIS A 126 -3.92 -20.31 -7.27
N PHE A 127 -4.28 -19.03 -7.39
CA PHE A 127 -4.08 -18.30 -8.64
C PHE A 127 -2.61 -18.13 -9.00
N ALA A 128 -1.71 -17.94 -8.04
CA ALA A 128 -0.27 -17.89 -8.31
C ALA A 128 0.23 -19.19 -8.93
N THR A 129 -0.26 -20.33 -8.44
CA THR A 129 0.07 -21.67 -8.95
C THR A 129 -0.51 -21.91 -10.33
N GLU A 130 -1.78 -21.54 -10.55
CA GLU A 130 -2.42 -21.69 -11.86
C GLU A 130 -1.82 -20.76 -12.91
N LEU A 131 -1.41 -19.54 -12.55
CA LEU A 131 -0.87 -18.54 -13.47
C LEU A 131 0.34 -19.05 -14.24
N VAL A 132 1.26 -19.75 -13.57
CA VAL A 132 2.50 -20.23 -14.17
C VAL A 132 2.34 -21.51 -15.00
N LYS A 133 1.14 -22.10 -15.07
CA LYS A 133 0.89 -23.27 -15.90
C LYS A 133 0.85 -22.91 -17.38
N ASP A 134 1.36 -23.82 -18.21
CA ASP A 134 1.41 -23.64 -19.67
C ASP A 134 0.03 -23.49 -20.31
N SER A 135 -1.03 -24.03 -19.70
CA SER A 135 -2.43 -23.84 -20.17
C SER A 135 -2.98 -22.43 -19.93
N ASN A 136 -2.34 -21.65 -19.06
CA ASN A 136 -2.76 -20.32 -18.65
C ASN A 136 -1.74 -19.29 -19.16
N CYS A 137 -0.85 -18.80 -18.29
CA CYS A 137 0.16 -17.79 -18.64
C CYS A 137 1.60 -18.34 -18.67
N GLY A 138 1.81 -19.67 -18.65
CA GLY A 138 3.15 -20.26 -18.52
C GLY A 138 4.15 -19.81 -19.59
N ALA A 139 3.71 -19.69 -20.85
CA ALA A 139 4.53 -19.15 -21.93
C ALA A 139 4.91 -17.68 -21.68
N ASP A 140 3.94 -16.84 -21.35
CA ASP A 140 4.15 -15.42 -21.04
C ASP A 140 4.99 -15.20 -19.79
N TYR A 141 4.84 -16.06 -18.77
CA TYR A 141 5.65 -16.04 -17.56
C TYR A 141 7.12 -16.35 -17.89
N LYS A 142 7.38 -17.40 -18.69
CA LYS A 142 8.74 -17.76 -19.15
C LYS A 142 9.35 -16.67 -20.05
N ALA A 143 8.52 -16.00 -20.85
CA ALA A 143 8.92 -14.86 -21.66
C ALA A 143 9.13 -13.57 -20.84
N SER A 144 8.97 -13.61 -19.51
CA SER A 144 9.10 -12.45 -18.62
C SER A 144 8.13 -11.31 -18.98
N ASN A 145 6.93 -11.65 -19.42
CA ASN A 145 5.88 -10.66 -19.68
C ASN A 145 5.64 -9.82 -18.41
N PRO A 146 5.71 -8.49 -18.49
CA PRO A 146 5.65 -7.62 -17.32
C PRO A 146 4.30 -7.73 -16.58
N THR A 147 3.18 -7.81 -17.30
CA THR A 147 1.84 -7.95 -16.71
C THR A 147 1.72 -9.26 -15.93
N VAL A 148 2.20 -10.37 -16.51
CA VAL A 148 2.17 -11.70 -15.88
C VAL A 148 3.09 -11.77 -14.67
N LEU A 149 4.30 -11.21 -14.76
CA LEU A 149 5.23 -11.16 -13.63
C LEU A 149 4.70 -10.30 -12.48
N GLN A 150 4.04 -9.19 -12.79
CA GLN A 150 3.44 -8.30 -11.80
C GLN A 150 2.27 -8.98 -11.08
N ALA A 151 1.41 -9.69 -11.83
CA ALA A 151 0.34 -10.51 -11.25
C ALA A 151 0.91 -11.58 -10.31
N TYR A 152 1.88 -12.37 -10.79
CA TYR A 152 2.49 -13.43 -9.99
C TYR A 152 3.11 -12.88 -8.68
N LYS A 153 3.88 -11.81 -8.78
CA LYS A 153 4.49 -11.16 -7.60
C LYS A 153 3.43 -10.63 -6.64
N GLY A 154 2.38 -9.99 -7.13
CA GLY A 154 1.29 -9.50 -6.29
C GLY A 154 0.50 -10.63 -5.59
N LEU A 155 0.26 -11.74 -6.28
CA LEU A 155 -0.40 -12.90 -5.70
C LEU A 155 0.46 -13.51 -4.57
N VAL A 156 1.74 -13.79 -4.82
CA VAL A 156 2.67 -14.36 -3.82
C VAL A 156 2.94 -13.39 -2.66
N ALA A 157 2.92 -12.08 -2.92
CA ALA A 157 3.12 -11.06 -1.89
C ALA A 157 1.87 -10.80 -1.03
N TYR A 158 0.73 -11.47 -1.27
CA TYR A 158 -0.51 -11.20 -0.54
C TYR A 158 -0.33 -11.30 0.98
N ALA A 159 0.19 -12.43 1.48
CA ALA A 159 0.31 -12.67 2.91
C ALA A 159 1.16 -11.61 3.65
N PRO A 160 2.42 -11.31 3.23
CA PRO A 160 3.23 -10.32 3.93
C PRO A 160 2.65 -8.90 3.80
N VAL A 161 2.08 -8.54 2.65
CA VAL A 161 1.49 -7.21 2.46
C VAL A 161 0.21 -7.03 3.27
N TYR A 162 -0.64 -8.05 3.34
CA TYR A 162 -1.83 -8.03 4.20
C TYR A 162 -1.42 -7.82 5.66
N GLN A 163 -0.48 -8.63 6.16
CA GLN A 163 -0.04 -8.53 7.54
C GLN A 163 0.58 -7.18 7.88
N ALA A 164 1.37 -6.60 6.96
CA ALA A 164 1.97 -5.29 7.15
C ALA A 164 0.95 -4.15 7.04
N GLY A 165 0.10 -4.18 6.01
CA GLY A 165 -0.91 -3.15 5.74
C GLY A 165 -2.01 -3.09 6.79
N CYS A 166 -2.35 -4.24 7.38
CA CYS A 166 -3.37 -4.36 8.40
C CYS A 166 -2.88 -4.15 9.83
N GLN A 167 -1.61 -3.78 10.03
CA GLN A 167 -1.15 -3.35 11.35
C GLN A 167 -1.83 -2.05 11.75
N ARG A 168 -2.44 -2.08 12.93
CA ARG A 168 -3.06 -0.92 13.57
C ARG A 168 -2.26 -0.50 14.79
N ASP A 169 -2.23 0.79 15.06
CA ASP A 169 -1.70 1.34 16.31
C ASP A 169 -2.70 1.18 17.47
N SER A 170 -2.30 1.61 18.68
CA SER A 170 -3.15 1.56 19.87
C SER A 170 -4.42 2.41 19.78
N SER A 171 -4.47 3.37 18.85
CA SER A 171 -5.66 4.18 18.55
C SER A 171 -6.55 3.58 17.45
N GLY A 172 -6.16 2.42 16.88
CA GLY A 172 -6.90 1.75 15.82
C GLY A 172 -6.62 2.30 14.41
N SER A 173 -5.66 3.21 14.25
CA SER A 173 -5.28 3.77 12.95
C SER A 173 -4.24 2.89 12.25
N TYR A 174 -4.29 2.81 10.91
CA TYR A 174 -3.36 1.97 10.14
C TYR A 174 -1.96 2.57 10.08
N CYS A 175 -0.96 1.80 10.48
CA CYS A 175 0.44 2.26 10.56
C CYS A 175 1.04 2.58 9.18
N ALA A 176 0.61 1.88 8.12
CA ALA A 176 1.20 1.99 6.79
C ALA A 176 1.01 3.35 6.10
N PHE A 177 0.02 4.15 6.51
CA PHE A 177 -0.36 5.41 5.84
C PHE A 177 -0.32 6.64 6.75
N LEU A 178 0.21 6.53 7.97
CA LEU A 178 0.48 7.68 8.85
C LEU A 178 1.84 8.35 8.62
N LEU A 179 2.56 7.94 7.56
CA LEU A 179 3.74 8.67 7.11
C LEU A 179 3.28 9.97 6.43
N ASN A 180 3.15 11.00 7.27
CA ASN A 180 3.01 12.39 6.89
C ASN A 180 4.00 12.72 5.75
N HIS A 181 3.47 13.20 4.63
CA HIS A 181 4.25 13.88 3.59
C HIS A 181 4.75 15.23 4.11
#